data_AF-A0A2V6KQX6-F1
#
_entry.id   AF-A0A2V6KQX6-F1
#
_cell.length_a   1.000
_cell.length_b   1.000
_cell.length_c   1.000
_cell.angle_alpha   90.00
_cell.angle_beta   90.00
_cell.angle_gamma   90.00
#
_symmetry.space_group_name_H-M   'P 1'
#
loop_
_entity.id
_entity.type
_entity.pdbx_description
1 polymer ?
#
loop_
_entity_poly.entity_id
_entity_poly.type
_entity_poly.pdbx_seq_one_letter_code
_entity_poly.pdbx_strand_id
1 'polypeptide(L)'
;MRNLKRAAELDPRNVATLGGLSATYYFLRDYEQLRNVLDRIQALDPANLSPPLFRAWISVYERADTRPVHAAIEKILADDPARAENVLKETRFWLAWSERDFADAERALAMLTENGNRFEIRGPEVSISRTCGEGLIARARGDLAGAKAAFIAARPEQEKRVREDPNHVGALCVLGLIDAGLGRKDQALQDGRQAVERLPVAKNALDGPNVLYLFAIICAWTGERDLAIEQLQTLVRIPAAAGTTYGELRLDAWWDPLRGDLRFEKIVEEAKKPVALK
;
A
#
# COMPACT_ATOMS: atom_id res chain seq x y z
N MET A 1 6.19 14.45 -16.24
CA MET A 1 5.58 13.65 -17.34
C MET A 1 6.14 13.99 -18.72
N ARG A 2 6.12 15.25 -19.21
CA ARG A 2 6.61 15.61 -20.57
C ARG A 2 8.03 15.11 -20.86
N ASN A 3 8.97 15.30 -19.93
CA ASN A 3 10.35 14.86 -20.08
C ASN A 3 10.49 13.33 -20.14
N LEU A 4 9.71 12.58 -19.34
CA LEU A 4 9.72 11.11 -19.37
C LEU A 4 9.13 10.56 -20.67
N LYS A 5 8.04 11.17 -21.17
CA LYS A 5 7.47 10.84 -22.50
C LYS A 5 8.52 11.07 -23.59
N ARG A 6 9.17 12.24 -23.58
CA ARG A 6 10.22 12.56 -24.54
C ARG A 6 11.41 11.61 -24.46
N ALA A 7 11.85 11.26 -23.25
CA ALA A 7 12.91 10.26 -23.06
C ALA A 7 12.52 8.89 -23.65
N ALA A 8 11.27 8.46 -23.47
CA ALA A 8 10.77 7.21 -24.03
C ALA A 8 10.54 7.24 -25.56
N GLU A 9 10.44 8.42 -26.17
CA GLU A 9 10.48 8.60 -27.62
C GLU A 9 11.93 8.50 -28.15
N LEU A 10 12.89 9.06 -27.42
CA LEU A 10 14.29 9.09 -27.81
C LEU A 10 14.98 7.73 -27.64
N ASP A 11 14.68 7.02 -26.55
CA ASP A 11 15.16 5.66 -26.29
C ASP A 11 13.98 4.75 -25.92
N PRO A 12 13.26 4.21 -26.92
CA PRO A 12 12.03 3.45 -26.69
C PRO A 12 12.26 2.08 -26.03
N ARG A 13 13.52 1.64 -25.90
CA ARG A 13 13.92 0.36 -25.30
C ARG A 13 14.44 0.52 -23.87
N ASN A 14 14.52 1.74 -23.35
CA ASN A 14 15.01 2.02 -22.00
C ASN A 14 14.02 1.55 -20.93
N VAL A 15 14.24 0.37 -20.37
CA VAL A 15 13.34 -0.22 -19.36
C VAL A 15 13.18 0.65 -18.12
N ALA A 16 14.23 1.37 -17.69
CA ALA A 16 14.15 2.29 -16.54
C ALA A 16 13.20 3.47 -16.81
N THR A 17 13.28 4.06 -18.01
CA THR A 17 12.38 5.14 -18.43
C THR A 17 10.94 4.64 -18.54
N LEU A 18 10.73 3.45 -19.09
CA LEU A 18 9.42 2.81 -19.14
C LEU A 18 8.87 2.51 -17.74
N GLY A 19 9.73 2.08 -16.80
CA GLY A 19 9.35 1.92 -15.39
C GLY A 19 8.93 3.23 -14.73
N GLY A 20 9.63 4.34 -15.03
CA GLY A 20 9.20 5.67 -14.58
C GLY A 20 7.84 6.09 -15.15
N LEU A 21 7.57 5.76 -16.43
CA LEU A 21 6.26 5.99 -17.05
C LEU A 21 5.16 5.11 -16.44
N SER A 22 5.42 3.83 -16.17
CA SER A 22 4.43 2.94 -15.56
C SER A 22 4.05 3.43 -14.16
N ALA A 23 5.02 3.78 -13.31
CA ALA A 23 4.75 4.38 -12.00
C ALA A 23 3.94 5.68 -12.14
N THR A 24 4.29 6.54 -13.09
CA THR A 24 3.55 7.80 -13.34
C THR A 24 2.09 7.55 -13.76
N TYR A 25 1.85 6.62 -14.69
CA TYR A 25 0.48 6.33 -15.14
C TYR A 25 -0.36 5.64 -14.07
N TYR A 26 0.26 4.79 -13.23
CA TYR A 26 -0.37 4.25 -12.04
C TYR A 26 -0.84 5.35 -11.07
N PHE A 27 0.06 6.29 -10.73
CA PHE A 27 -0.25 7.45 -9.88
C PHE A 27 -1.36 8.34 -10.46
N LEU A 28 -1.43 8.47 -11.78
CA LEU A 28 -2.48 9.24 -12.44
C LEU A 28 -3.79 8.46 -12.62
N ARG A 29 -3.82 7.16 -12.27
CA ARG A 29 -4.91 6.23 -12.56
C ARG A 29 -5.26 6.20 -14.06
N ASP A 30 -4.25 6.41 -14.90
CA ASP A 30 -4.35 6.29 -16.35
C ASP A 30 -4.04 4.83 -16.74
N TYR A 31 -5.01 3.97 -16.47
CA TYR A 31 -4.86 2.52 -16.62
C TYR A 31 -4.71 2.08 -18.07
N GLU A 32 -5.21 2.86 -19.04
CA GLU A 32 -5.00 2.59 -20.46
C GLU A 32 -3.52 2.73 -20.81
N GLN A 33 -2.92 3.87 -20.49
CA GLN A 33 -1.51 4.10 -20.79
C GLN A 33 -0.60 3.22 -19.94
N LEU A 34 -0.98 2.90 -18.71
CA LEU A 34 -0.26 1.94 -17.87
C LEU A 34 -0.16 0.57 -18.55
N ARG A 35 -1.28 0.00 -19.04
CA ARG A 35 -1.27 -1.28 -19.77
C ARG A 35 -0.33 -1.23 -20.97
N ASN A 36 -0.41 -0.16 -21.78
CA ASN A 36 0.44 0.01 -22.96
C ASN A 36 1.93 0.02 -22.62
N VAL A 37 2.33 0.68 -21.53
CA VAL A 37 3.74 0.71 -21.09
C VAL A 37 4.19 -0.64 -20.54
N LEU A 38 3.34 -1.33 -19.78
CA LEU A 38 3.67 -2.66 -19.25
C LEU A 38 3.82 -3.70 -20.37
N ASP A 39 2.96 -3.65 -21.39
CA ASP A 39 3.05 -4.52 -22.57
C ASP A 39 4.37 -4.28 -23.33
N ARG A 40 4.83 -3.02 -23.41
CA ARG A 40 6.15 -2.68 -23.98
C ARG A 40 7.31 -3.22 -23.14
N ILE A 41 7.26 -3.08 -21.81
CA ILE A 41 8.31 -3.61 -20.93
C ILE A 41 8.39 -5.14 -21.09
N GLN A 42 7.24 -5.83 -21.12
CA GLN A 42 7.17 -7.28 -21.30
C GLN A 42 7.75 -7.73 -22.66
N ALA A 43 7.51 -6.98 -23.73
CA ALA A 43 8.06 -7.29 -25.04
C ALA A 43 9.59 -7.14 -25.10
N LEU A 44 10.17 -6.25 -24.28
CA LEU A 44 11.62 -6.02 -24.21
C LEU A 44 12.34 -7.02 -23.30
N ASP A 45 11.69 -7.42 -22.21
CA ASP A 45 12.20 -8.41 -21.27
C ASP A 45 11.12 -9.45 -20.92
N PRO A 46 10.91 -10.47 -21.79
CA PRO A 46 9.90 -11.49 -21.57
C PRO A 46 10.13 -12.32 -20.31
N ALA A 47 11.36 -12.33 -19.78
CA ALA A 47 11.72 -13.06 -18.58
C ALA A 47 11.28 -12.31 -17.30
N ASN A 48 11.03 -11.01 -17.37
CA ASN A 48 10.57 -10.22 -16.23
C ASN A 48 9.11 -10.58 -15.90
N LEU A 49 8.89 -11.08 -14.69
CA LEU A 49 7.55 -11.50 -14.24
C LEU A 49 6.74 -10.34 -13.63
N SER A 50 7.37 -9.18 -13.36
CA SER A 50 6.71 -8.05 -12.73
C SER A 50 5.69 -7.34 -13.64
N PRO A 51 5.96 -7.05 -14.92
CA PRO A 51 4.99 -6.41 -15.81
C PRO A 51 3.63 -7.15 -15.94
N PRO A 52 3.57 -8.47 -16.20
CA PRO A 52 2.28 -9.17 -16.34
C PRO A 52 1.52 -9.22 -15.02
N LEU A 53 2.24 -9.35 -13.89
CA LEU A 53 1.63 -9.32 -12.56
C LEU A 53 1.04 -7.94 -12.25
N PHE A 54 1.81 -6.87 -12.48
CA PHE A 54 1.33 -5.50 -12.27
C PHE A 54 0.17 -5.16 -13.20
N ARG A 55 0.20 -5.65 -14.44
CA ARG A 55 -0.91 -5.51 -15.40
C ARG A 55 -2.19 -6.19 -14.89
N ALA A 56 -2.07 -7.33 -14.23
CA ALA A 56 -3.21 -8.01 -13.62
C ALA A 56 -3.83 -7.18 -12.48
N TRP A 57 -2.98 -6.61 -11.61
CA TRP A 57 -3.38 -5.73 -10.50
C TRP A 57 -4.17 -4.49 -10.94
N ILE A 58 -4.02 -4.02 -12.18
CA ILE A 58 -4.86 -2.93 -12.73
C ILE A 58 -6.35 -3.23 -12.58
N SER A 59 -6.76 -4.51 -12.72
CA SER A 59 -8.17 -4.89 -12.57
C SER A 59 -8.67 -4.75 -11.14
N VAL A 60 -7.78 -4.95 -10.16
CA VAL A 60 -8.07 -4.67 -8.75
C VAL A 60 -8.24 -3.16 -8.59
N TYR A 61 -7.25 -2.36 -8.97
CA TYR A 61 -7.29 -0.90 -8.79
C TYR A 61 -8.49 -0.22 -9.47
N GLU A 62 -8.81 -0.64 -10.69
CA GLU A 62 -9.85 -0.03 -11.52
C GLU A 62 -11.26 -0.53 -11.16
N ARG A 63 -11.42 -1.80 -10.76
CA ARG A 63 -12.73 -2.46 -10.68
C ARG A 63 -12.98 -3.28 -9.42
N ALA A 64 -12.01 -3.33 -8.50
CA ALA A 64 -12.01 -4.25 -7.37
C ALA A 64 -12.13 -5.74 -7.80
N ASP A 65 -11.54 -6.10 -8.96
CA ASP A 65 -11.60 -7.46 -9.50
C ASP A 65 -10.24 -8.16 -9.37
N THR A 66 -10.19 -9.18 -8.51
CA THR A 66 -8.98 -9.96 -8.19
C THR A 66 -8.75 -11.14 -9.12
N ARG A 67 -9.75 -11.55 -9.92
CA ARG A 67 -9.65 -12.75 -10.79
C ARG A 67 -8.47 -12.70 -11.76
N PRO A 68 -8.13 -11.55 -12.39
CA PRO A 68 -6.95 -11.49 -13.26
C PRO A 68 -5.63 -11.70 -12.53
N VAL A 69 -5.55 -11.35 -11.24
CA VAL A 69 -4.34 -11.58 -10.42
C VAL A 69 -4.15 -13.06 -10.14
N HIS A 70 -5.23 -13.77 -9.78
CA HIS A 70 -5.22 -15.24 -9.65
C HIS A 70 -4.74 -15.90 -10.95
N ALA A 71 -5.33 -15.54 -12.09
CA ALA A 71 -4.94 -16.11 -13.38
C ALA A 71 -3.46 -15.83 -13.74
N ALA A 72 -2.93 -14.66 -13.37
CA ALA A 72 -1.52 -14.34 -13.56
C ALA A 72 -0.60 -15.18 -12.66
N ILE A 73 -0.98 -15.38 -11.39
CA ILE A 73 -0.26 -16.24 -10.44
C ILE A 73 -0.22 -17.68 -10.94
N GLU A 74 -1.38 -18.24 -11.34
CA GLU A 74 -1.49 -19.60 -11.86
C GLU A 74 -0.60 -19.80 -13.09
N LYS A 75 -0.62 -18.84 -14.02
CA LYS A 75 0.24 -18.88 -15.21
C LYS A 75 1.72 -18.86 -14.85
N ILE A 76 2.15 -17.94 -13.97
CA ILE A 76 3.56 -17.85 -13.54
C ILE A 76 4.02 -19.15 -12.88
N LEU A 77 3.18 -19.75 -12.04
CA LEU A 77 3.47 -21.03 -11.39
C LEU A 77 3.52 -22.19 -12.39
N ALA A 78 2.66 -22.21 -13.41
CA ALA A 78 2.68 -23.24 -14.44
C ALA A 78 3.93 -23.15 -15.33
N ASP A 79 4.40 -21.93 -15.62
CA ASP A 79 5.55 -21.69 -16.49
C ASP A 79 6.89 -21.97 -15.78
N ASP A 80 7.09 -21.47 -14.55
CA ASP A 80 8.34 -21.67 -13.78
C ASP A 80 8.09 -21.56 -12.25
N PRO A 81 7.77 -22.68 -11.56
CA PRO A 81 7.51 -22.69 -10.13
C PRO A 81 8.68 -22.17 -9.27
N ALA A 82 9.93 -22.44 -9.67
CA ALA A 82 11.10 -22.08 -8.89
C ALA A 82 11.37 -20.57 -8.93
N ARG A 83 11.10 -19.93 -10.06
CA ARG A 83 11.22 -18.48 -10.22
C ARG A 83 10.05 -17.71 -9.61
N ALA A 84 8.90 -18.35 -9.49
CA ALA A 84 7.67 -17.75 -8.97
C ALA A 84 7.78 -17.38 -7.48
N GLU A 85 8.51 -18.16 -6.68
CA GLU A 85 8.44 -18.06 -5.22
C GLU A 85 8.81 -16.66 -4.69
N ASN A 86 9.91 -16.07 -5.14
CA ASN A 86 10.32 -14.76 -4.65
C ASN A 86 9.47 -13.60 -5.19
N VAL A 87 9.00 -13.71 -6.44
CA VAL A 87 8.21 -12.63 -7.08
C VAL A 87 6.78 -12.57 -6.52
N LEU A 88 6.23 -13.71 -6.12
CA LEU A 88 4.82 -13.80 -5.73
C LEU A 88 4.56 -13.55 -4.23
N LYS A 89 5.58 -13.57 -3.37
CA LYS A 89 5.39 -13.42 -1.90
C LYS A 89 4.54 -12.22 -1.52
N GLU A 90 4.91 -11.04 -2.02
CA GLU A 90 4.20 -9.79 -1.70
C GLU A 90 2.81 -9.75 -2.35
N THR A 91 2.69 -10.17 -3.60
CA THR A 91 1.39 -10.21 -4.30
C THR A 91 0.43 -11.18 -3.62
N ARG A 92 0.88 -12.34 -3.13
CA ARG A 92 0.05 -13.29 -2.38
C ARG A 92 -0.49 -12.66 -1.10
N PHE A 93 0.34 -11.94 -0.36
CA PHE A 93 -0.11 -11.23 0.84
C PHE A 93 -1.21 -10.22 0.50
N TRP A 94 -0.97 -9.31 -0.45
CA TRP A 94 -1.93 -8.26 -0.77
C TRP A 94 -3.21 -8.78 -1.42
N LEU A 95 -3.12 -9.85 -2.21
CA LEU A 95 -4.28 -10.52 -2.79
C LEU A 95 -5.15 -11.13 -1.68
N ALA A 96 -4.54 -11.93 -0.81
CA ALA A 96 -5.23 -12.53 0.33
C ALA A 96 -5.82 -11.47 1.27
N TRP A 97 -5.09 -10.38 1.52
CA TRP A 97 -5.57 -9.21 2.27
C TRP A 97 -6.82 -8.59 1.63
N SER A 98 -6.78 -8.34 0.32
CA SER A 98 -7.88 -7.74 -0.45
C SER A 98 -9.13 -8.65 -0.45
N GLU A 99 -8.92 -9.96 -0.47
CA GLU A 99 -9.98 -10.97 -0.48
C GLU A 99 -10.46 -11.37 0.92
N ARG A 100 -9.84 -10.82 1.97
CA ARG A 100 -10.07 -11.19 3.37
C ARG A 100 -9.76 -12.66 3.68
N ASP A 101 -8.91 -13.30 2.87
CA ASP A 101 -8.31 -14.58 3.22
C ASP A 101 -7.14 -14.35 4.18
N PHE A 102 -7.49 -14.10 5.44
CA PHE A 102 -6.51 -13.81 6.47
C PHE A 102 -5.62 -15.02 6.81
N ALA A 103 -6.05 -16.24 6.48
CA ALA A 103 -5.24 -17.43 6.67
C ALA A 103 -4.11 -17.48 5.63
N ASP A 104 -4.41 -17.17 4.36
CA ASP A 104 -3.36 -17.02 3.33
C ASP A 104 -2.48 -15.79 3.55
N ALA A 105 -3.05 -14.68 4.04
CA ALA A 105 -2.27 -13.51 4.40
C ALA A 105 -1.24 -13.82 5.51
N GLU A 106 -1.61 -14.61 6.53
CA GLU A 106 -0.68 -15.06 7.58
C GLU A 106 0.44 -15.95 7.01
N ARG A 107 0.11 -16.88 6.11
CA ARG A 107 1.12 -17.73 5.43
C ARG A 107 2.10 -16.88 4.61
N ALA A 108 1.58 -15.95 3.82
CA ALA A 108 2.40 -15.07 3.00
C ALA A 108 3.28 -14.13 3.85
N LEU A 109 2.74 -13.59 4.95
CA LEU A 109 3.50 -12.78 5.91
C LEU A 109 4.67 -13.57 6.51
N ALA A 110 4.45 -14.82 6.90
CA ALA A 110 5.50 -15.67 7.43
C ALA A 110 6.66 -15.81 6.44
N MET A 111 6.36 -16.06 5.15
CA MET A 111 7.36 -16.15 4.08
C MET A 111 8.09 -14.82 3.82
N LEU A 112 7.37 -13.69 3.83
CA LEU A 112 7.95 -12.35 3.61
C LEU A 112 8.92 -11.94 4.72
N THR A 113 8.72 -12.47 5.92
CA THR A 113 9.48 -12.12 7.13
C THR A 113 10.43 -13.24 7.57
N GLU A 114 10.70 -14.20 6.70
CA GLU A 114 11.75 -15.20 6.92
C GLU A 114 13.10 -14.53 7.18
N ASN A 115 13.96 -15.21 7.96
CA ASN A 115 15.30 -14.73 8.32
C ASN A 115 15.33 -13.35 9.03
N GLY A 116 14.22 -12.93 9.64
CA GLY A 116 14.13 -11.65 10.35
C GLY A 116 13.88 -10.44 9.44
N ASN A 117 13.53 -10.68 8.16
CA ASN A 117 13.16 -9.60 7.25
C ASN A 117 11.93 -8.85 7.74
N ARG A 118 11.87 -7.56 7.42
CA ARG A 118 10.70 -6.72 7.68
C ARG A 118 9.77 -6.74 6.48
N PHE A 119 8.47 -6.62 6.73
CA PHE A 119 7.46 -6.52 5.70
C PHE A 119 7.18 -5.05 5.40
N GLU A 120 7.32 -4.63 4.14
CA GLU A 120 7.03 -3.27 3.69
C GLU A 120 5.53 -3.10 3.44
N ILE A 121 4.89 -2.09 4.07
CA ILE A 121 3.45 -1.83 3.87
C ILE A 121 3.17 -0.59 3.02
N ARG A 122 4.14 0.33 2.91
CA ARG A 122 4.04 1.58 2.12
C ARG A 122 5.41 1.97 1.55
N GLY A 123 6.18 0.97 1.09
CA GLY A 123 7.57 1.13 0.67
C GLY A 123 8.58 0.99 1.81
N PRO A 124 9.89 1.14 1.52
CA PRO A 124 10.98 0.72 2.41
C PRO A 124 11.04 1.52 3.71
N GLU A 125 10.61 2.78 3.68
CA GLU A 125 10.54 3.65 4.86
C GLU A 125 9.54 3.14 5.89
N VAL A 126 8.45 2.50 5.46
CA VAL A 126 7.38 2.01 6.33
C VAL A 126 7.34 0.48 6.28
N SER A 127 8.25 -0.12 7.03
CA SER A 127 8.34 -1.57 7.22
C SER A 127 8.01 -1.98 8.65
N ILE A 128 7.38 -3.15 8.80
CA ILE A 128 6.90 -3.70 10.06
C ILE A 128 7.54 -5.06 10.35
N SER A 129 7.64 -5.43 11.63
CA SER A 129 8.03 -6.79 12.01
C SER A 129 6.91 -7.78 11.75
N ARG A 130 7.23 -9.08 11.70
CA ARG A 130 6.24 -10.16 11.60
C ARG A 130 5.12 -10.00 12.63
N THR A 131 5.51 -9.79 13.89
CA THR A 131 4.57 -9.65 15.01
C THR A 131 3.63 -8.46 14.84
N CYS A 132 4.13 -7.34 14.30
CA CYS A 132 3.24 -6.22 13.96
C CYS A 132 2.25 -6.61 12.85
N GLY A 133 2.72 -7.30 11.80
CA GLY A 133 1.86 -7.79 10.71
C GLY A 133 0.79 -8.77 11.17
N GLU A 134 1.13 -9.69 12.07
CA GLU A 134 0.18 -10.60 12.73
C GLU A 134 -0.91 -9.82 13.47
N GLY A 135 -0.53 -8.73 14.15
CA GLY A 135 -1.50 -7.84 14.81
C GLY A 135 -2.45 -7.14 13.84
N LEU A 136 -1.94 -6.70 12.68
CA LEU A 136 -2.77 -6.10 11.62
C LEU A 136 -3.77 -7.11 11.06
N ILE A 137 -3.33 -8.34 10.77
CA ILE A 137 -4.21 -9.41 10.27
C ILE A 137 -5.24 -9.82 11.33
N ALA A 138 -4.82 -10.04 12.57
CA ALA A 138 -5.70 -10.38 13.68
C ALA A 138 -6.80 -9.33 13.86
N ARG A 139 -6.44 -8.04 13.77
CA ARG A 139 -7.41 -6.95 13.82
C ARG A 139 -8.39 -7.00 12.64
N ALA A 140 -7.90 -7.19 11.42
CA ALA A 140 -8.72 -7.21 10.21
C ALA A 140 -9.71 -8.38 10.20
N ARG A 141 -9.36 -9.54 10.79
CA ARG A 141 -10.26 -10.68 10.97
C ARG A 141 -11.18 -10.61 12.19
N GLY A 142 -11.09 -9.54 12.99
CA GLY A 142 -11.92 -9.34 14.19
C GLY A 142 -11.40 -10.03 15.46
N ASP A 143 -10.19 -10.61 15.44
CA ASP A 143 -9.53 -11.15 16.63
C ASP A 143 -8.84 -10.01 17.42
N LEU A 144 -9.64 -9.31 18.21
CA LEU A 144 -9.17 -8.17 19.00
C LEU A 144 -8.16 -8.59 20.09
N ALA A 145 -8.29 -9.80 20.63
CA ALA A 145 -7.40 -10.30 21.67
C ALA A 145 -6.03 -10.63 21.09
N GLY A 146 -5.99 -11.35 19.97
CA GLY A 146 -4.76 -11.63 19.22
C GLY A 146 -4.09 -10.36 18.72
N ALA A 147 -4.87 -9.42 18.16
CA ALA A 147 -4.36 -8.13 17.71
C ALA A 147 -3.68 -7.36 18.86
N LYS A 148 -4.35 -7.29 20.02
CA LYS A 148 -3.80 -6.60 21.19
C LYS A 148 -2.51 -7.26 21.68
N ALA A 149 -2.47 -8.59 21.77
CA ALA A 149 -1.27 -9.32 22.19
C ALA A 149 -0.09 -9.07 21.24
N ALA A 150 -0.32 -9.18 19.93
CA ALA A 150 0.68 -8.94 18.91
C ALA A 150 1.19 -7.48 18.92
N PHE A 151 0.29 -6.50 19.00
CA PHE A 151 0.68 -5.10 19.08
C PHE A 151 1.45 -4.76 20.36
N ILE A 152 1.08 -5.32 21.52
CA ILE A 152 1.87 -5.19 22.76
C ILE A 152 3.28 -5.73 22.56
N ALA A 153 3.43 -6.88 21.90
CA ALA A 153 4.73 -7.50 21.67
C ALA A 153 5.58 -6.74 20.63
N ALA A 154 4.96 -6.15 19.61
CA ALA A 154 5.66 -5.40 18.56
C ALA A 154 6.08 -3.99 19.00
N ARG A 155 5.35 -3.38 19.94
CA ARG A 155 5.54 -1.97 20.34
C ARG A 155 6.95 -1.63 20.84
N PRO A 156 7.61 -2.41 21.72
CA PRO A 156 8.91 -2.04 22.29
C PRO A 156 10.02 -1.91 21.24
N GLU A 157 9.95 -2.75 20.20
CA GLU A 157 10.86 -2.67 19.06
C GLU A 157 10.72 -1.32 18.34
N GLN A 158 9.47 -0.88 18.16
CA GLN A 158 9.17 0.36 17.47
C GLN A 158 9.54 1.60 18.30
N GLU A 159 9.32 1.55 19.61
CA GLU A 159 9.79 2.57 20.56
C GLU A 159 11.31 2.69 20.57
N LYS A 160 12.03 1.56 20.51
CA LYS A 160 13.49 1.57 20.43
C LYS A 160 13.96 2.31 19.18
N ARG A 161 13.36 2.05 18.02
CA ARG A 161 13.70 2.73 16.76
C ARG A 161 13.48 4.24 16.84
N VAL A 162 12.35 4.68 17.40
CA VAL A 162 12.06 6.11 17.61
C VAL A 162 13.02 6.74 18.63
N ARG A 163 13.46 6.00 19.64
CA ARG A 163 14.43 6.48 20.63
C ARG A 163 15.83 6.64 20.02
N GLU A 164 16.24 5.69 19.18
CA GLU A 164 17.55 5.71 18.50
C GLU A 164 17.60 6.76 17.38
N ASP A 165 16.50 6.94 16.65
CA ASP A 165 16.32 8.03 15.70
C ASP A 165 14.93 8.67 15.85
N PRO A 166 14.82 9.76 16.61
CA PRO A 166 13.57 10.51 16.77
C PRO A 166 13.01 11.11 15.49
N ASN A 167 13.79 11.14 14.39
CA ASN A 167 13.35 11.62 13.09
C ASN A 167 12.97 10.50 12.13
N HIS A 168 13.00 9.23 12.56
CA HIS A 168 12.62 8.11 11.73
C HIS A 168 11.09 8.11 11.49
N VAL A 169 10.68 8.66 10.36
CA VAL A 169 9.27 8.90 10.02
C VAL A 169 8.45 7.62 9.96
N GLY A 170 8.94 6.59 9.27
CA GLY A 170 8.22 5.32 9.21
C GLY A 170 8.09 4.64 10.56
N ALA A 171 9.09 4.79 11.43
CA ALA A 171 9.03 4.29 12.80
C ALA A 171 7.91 4.96 13.62
N LEU A 172 7.76 6.29 13.50
CA LEU A 172 6.64 7.03 14.10
C LEU A 172 5.28 6.59 13.55
N CYS A 173 5.18 6.36 12.23
CA CYS A 173 3.95 5.89 11.61
C CYS A 173 3.51 4.53 12.16
N VAL A 174 4.44 3.57 12.24
CA VAL A 174 4.16 2.23 12.76
C VAL A 174 3.82 2.28 14.24
N LEU A 175 4.48 3.13 15.03
CA LEU A 175 4.15 3.32 16.45
C LEU A 175 2.71 3.83 16.62
N GLY A 176 2.33 4.84 15.83
CA GLY A 176 0.97 5.38 15.85
C GLY A 176 -0.08 4.34 15.44
N LEU A 177 0.20 3.49 14.44
CA LEU A 177 -0.70 2.39 14.05
C LEU A 177 -0.88 1.36 15.16
N ILE A 178 0.22 0.95 15.80
CA ILE A 178 0.21 0.04 16.95
C ILE A 178 -0.63 0.64 18.07
N ASP A 179 -0.38 1.90 18.44
CA ASP A 179 -1.11 2.56 19.52
C ASP A 179 -2.60 2.78 19.18
N ALA A 180 -2.95 3.02 17.91
CA ALA A 180 -4.34 3.03 17.45
C ALA A 180 -5.00 1.65 17.61
N GLY A 181 -4.30 0.57 17.24
CA GLY A 181 -4.74 -0.81 17.42
C GLY A 181 -4.94 -1.20 18.89
N LEU A 182 -4.15 -0.61 19.80
CA LEU A 182 -4.24 -0.79 21.25
C LEU A 182 -5.29 0.11 21.93
N GLY A 183 -5.94 1.01 21.20
CA GLY A 183 -6.90 1.98 21.75
C GLY A 183 -6.24 3.15 22.49
N ARG A 184 -4.93 3.35 22.33
CA ARG A 184 -4.16 4.46 22.91
C ARG A 184 -4.26 5.70 22.00
N LYS A 185 -5.49 6.22 21.91
CA LYS A 185 -5.89 7.27 20.96
C LYS A 185 -4.95 8.49 20.95
N ASP A 186 -4.69 9.09 22.11
CA ASP A 186 -3.94 10.35 22.16
C ASP A 186 -2.50 10.16 21.66
N GLN A 187 -1.85 9.07 22.09
CA GLN A 187 -0.50 8.72 21.64
C GLN A 187 -0.47 8.43 20.13
N ALA A 188 -1.43 7.64 19.64
CA ALA A 188 -1.54 7.31 18.23
C ALA A 188 -1.66 8.55 17.34
N LEU A 189 -2.53 9.49 17.74
CA LEU A 189 -2.74 10.74 17.02
C LEU A 189 -1.53 11.69 17.14
N GLN A 190 -0.84 11.71 18.29
CA GLN A 190 0.37 12.48 18.48
C GLN A 190 1.49 12.01 17.53
N ASP A 191 1.79 10.71 17.53
CA ASP A 191 2.87 10.15 16.71
C ASP A 191 2.56 10.28 15.22
N GLY A 192 1.30 10.05 14.83
CA GLY A 192 0.84 10.22 13.45
C GLY A 192 0.96 11.67 12.96
N ARG A 193 0.57 12.66 13.78
CA ARG A 193 0.76 14.09 13.45
C ARG A 193 2.23 14.46 13.34
N GLN A 194 3.05 13.99 14.28
CA GLN A 194 4.48 14.21 14.25
C GLN A 194 5.10 13.66 12.96
N ALA A 195 4.71 12.46 12.52
CA ALA A 195 5.18 11.90 11.26
C ALA A 195 4.82 12.79 10.05
N VAL A 196 3.57 13.29 9.99
CA VAL A 196 3.10 14.20 8.92
C VAL A 196 3.88 15.53 8.93
N GLU A 197 4.17 16.09 10.10
CA GLU A 197 4.95 17.33 10.23
C GLU A 197 6.41 17.15 9.79
N ARG A 198 6.99 15.96 10.00
CA ARG A 198 8.38 15.66 9.63
C ARG A 198 8.55 15.45 8.12
N LEU A 199 7.56 14.81 7.49
CA LEU A 199 7.54 14.54 6.05
C LEU A 199 6.21 14.95 5.41
N PRO A 200 5.94 16.27 5.32
CA PRO A 200 4.72 16.75 4.69
C PRO A 200 4.79 16.54 3.17
N VAL A 201 3.62 16.38 2.55
CA VAL A 201 3.47 16.23 1.09
C VAL A 201 4.17 17.37 0.32
N ALA A 202 4.12 18.60 0.86
CA ALA A 202 4.77 19.76 0.26
C ALA A 202 6.31 19.67 0.22
N LYS A 203 6.93 18.92 1.15
CA LYS A 203 8.38 18.73 1.22
C LYS A 203 8.83 17.54 0.38
N ASN A 204 8.06 16.45 0.39
CA ASN A 204 8.33 15.28 -0.42
C ASN A 204 7.01 14.77 -1.02
N ALA A 205 6.82 15.04 -2.30
CA ALA A 205 5.60 14.68 -3.02
C ALA A 205 5.47 13.19 -3.33
N LEU A 206 6.53 12.40 -3.17
CA LEU A 206 6.52 10.95 -3.39
C LEU A 206 6.22 10.19 -2.09
N ASP A 207 6.94 10.52 -1.01
CA ASP A 207 6.85 9.76 0.25
C ASP A 207 5.89 10.39 1.27
N GLY A 208 5.70 11.71 1.23
CA GLY A 208 4.76 12.40 2.11
C GLY A 208 3.31 11.86 2.05
N PRO A 209 2.78 11.51 0.87
CA PRO A 209 1.47 10.85 0.76
C PRO A 209 1.41 9.49 1.47
N ASN A 210 2.53 8.76 1.58
CA ASN A 210 2.59 7.50 2.34
C ASN A 210 2.36 7.72 3.83
N VAL A 211 2.94 8.78 4.38
CA VAL A 211 2.78 9.17 5.78
C VAL A 211 1.37 9.67 6.06
N LEU A 212 0.83 10.54 5.20
CA LEU A 212 -0.51 11.09 5.35
C LEU A 212 -1.59 10.00 5.30
N TYR A 213 -1.40 8.97 4.48
CA TYR A 213 -2.29 7.81 4.43
C TYR A 213 -2.29 6.99 5.72
N LEU A 214 -1.11 6.72 6.30
CA LEU A 214 -1.04 6.00 7.57
C LEU A 214 -1.67 6.83 8.69
N PHE A 215 -1.50 8.14 8.66
CA PHE A 215 -2.22 9.03 9.58
C PHE A 215 -3.74 8.96 9.40
N ALA A 216 -4.24 8.88 8.16
CA ALA A 216 -5.66 8.69 7.90
C ALA A 216 -6.18 7.35 8.47
N ILE A 217 -5.39 6.27 8.37
CA ILE A 217 -5.71 4.97 8.99
C ILE A 217 -5.76 5.10 10.52
N ILE A 218 -4.75 5.74 11.12
CA ILE A 218 -4.70 5.99 12.57
C ILE A 218 -5.96 6.74 13.03
N CYS A 219 -6.36 7.78 12.29
CA CYS A 219 -7.58 8.53 12.59
C CYS A 219 -8.83 7.63 12.52
N ALA A 220 -8.95 6.82 11.46
CA ALA A 220 -10.08 5.90 11.31
C ALA A 220 -10.15 4.89 12.46
N TRP A 221 -9.00 4.34 12.86
CA TRP A 221 -8.90 3.31 13.91
C TRP A 221 -9.12 3.84 15.32
N THR A 222 -8.86 5.12 15.55
CA THR A 222 -9.08 5.81 16.83
C THR A 222 -10.47 6.45 16.94
N GLY A 223 -11.32 6.28 15.92
CA GLY A 223 -12.67 6.84 15.87
C GLY A 223 -12.74 8.30 15.45
N GLU A 224 -11.62 8.92 15.07
CA GLU A 224 -11.56 10.27 14.48
C GLU A 224 -12.01 10.24 13.01
N ARG A 225 -13.28 9.89 12.81
CA ARG A 225 -13.86 9.65 11.48
C ARG A 225 -13.78 10.87 10.57
N ASP A 226 -14.11 12.05 11.10
CA ASP A 226 -14.11 13.29 10.31
C ASP A 226 -12.70 13.63 9.82
N LEU A 227 -11.70 13.51 10.71
CA LEU A 227 -10.30 13.74 10.38
C LEU A 227 -9.79 12.72 9.35
N ALA A 228 -10.14 11.44 9.50
CA ALA A 228 -9.76 10.39 8.55
C ALA A 228 -10.30 10.68 7.13
N ILE A 229 -11.57 11.09 7.04
CA ILE A 229 -12.22 11.44 5.78
C ILE A 229 -11.58 12.68 5.15
N GLU A 230 -11.26 13.71 5.94
CA GLU A 230 -10.56 14.90 5.45
C GLU A 230 -9.19 14.54 4.82
N GLN A 231 -8.42 13.69 5.49
CA GLN A 231 -7.12 13.25 4.97
C GLN A 231 -7.28 12.43 3.68
N LEU A 232 -8.26 11.50 3.63
CA LEU A 232 -8.55 10.71 2.43
C LEU A 232 -9.00 11.58 1.25
N GLN A 233 -9.79 12.62 1.52
CA GLN A 233 -10.28 13.54 0.49
C GLN A 233 -9.15 14.39 -0.10
N THR A 234 -8.09 14.64 0.67
CA THR A 234 -6.83 15.21 0.18
C THR A 234 -6.05 14.17 -0.63
N LEU A 235 -5.85 12.97 -0.08
CA LEU A 235 -5.05 11.90 -0.69
C LEU A 235 -5.58 11.47 -2.06
N VAL A 236 -6.90 11.31 -2.23
CA VAL A 236 -7.50 10.84 -3.49
C VAL A 236 -7.21 11.76 -4.68
N ARG A 237 -6.79 13.01 -4.43
CA ARG A 237 -6.46 14.04 -5.43
C ARG A 237 -4.95 14.21 -5.64
N ILE A 238 -4.11 13.55 -4.87
CA ILE A 238 -2.65 13.57 -5.01
C ILE A 238 -2.24 12.40 -5.92
N PRO A 239 -1.55 12.64 -7.05
CA PRO A 239 -1.15 11.55 -7.96
C PRO A 239 -0.34 10.46 -7.25
N ALA A 240 0.66 10.82 -6.45
CA ALA A 240 1.55 9.86 -5.80
C ALA A 240 0.93 9.13 -4.59
N ALA A 241 -0.33 9.38 -4.25
CA ALA A 241 -1.02 8.69 -3.16
C ALA A 241 -1.48 7.28 -3.58
N ALA A 242 -0.52 6.39 -3.82
CA ALA A 242 -0.79 4.95 -3.95
C ALA A 242 -1.62 4.45 -2.75
N GLY A 243 -2.47 3.43 -2.93
CA GLY A 243 -3.41 2.99 -1.91
C GLY A 243 -4.77 3.70 -1.95
N THR A 244 -4.96 4.71 -2.81
CA THR A 244 -6.22 5.46 -2.93
C THR A 244 -6.95 5.23 -4.25
N THR A 245 -6.68 4.13 -4.94
CA THR A 245 -7.48 3.72 -6.10
C THR A 245 -8.86 3.23 -5.67
N TYR A 246 -9.80 3.15 -6.62
CA TYR A 246 -11.15 2.64 -6.34
C TYR A 246 -11.10 1.24 -5.69
N GLY A 247 -10.31 0.34 -6.26
CA GLY A 247 -10.13 -1.02 -5.76
C GLY A 247 -9.62 -1.09 -4.33
N GLU A 248 -8.53 -0.37 -4.06
CA GLU A 248 -7.88 -0.37 -2.75
C GLU A 248 -8.83 0.18 -1.68
N LEU A 249 -9.47 1.33 -1.92
CA LEU A 249 -10.44 1.88 -0.96
C LEU A 249 -11.66 0.97 -0.75
N ARG A 250 -12.06 0.22 -1.78
CA ARG A 250 -13.20 -0.70 -1.71
C ARG A 250 -12.87 -1.99 -0.95
N LEU A 251 -11.68 -2.55 -1.15
CA LEU A 251 -11.30 -3.87 -0.66
C LEU A 251 -10.54 -3.81 0.67
N ASP A 252 -9.65 -2.84 0.85
CA ASP A 252 -8.73 -2.81 1.98
C ASP A 252 -9.45 -2.77 3.34
N ALA A 253 -9.08 -3.70 4.21
CA ALA A 253 -9.65 -3.80 5.56
C ALA A 253 -9.28 -2.61 6.47
N TRP A 254 -8.29 -1.79 6.08
CA TRP A 254 -7.93 -0.56 6.77
C TRP A 254 -9.13 0.38 6.96
N TRP A 255 -10.02 0.40 5.97
CA TRP A 255 -11.12 1.36 5.84
C TRP A 255 -12.46 0.85 6.36
N ASP A 256 -12.50 -0.36 6.93
CA ASP A 256 -13.70 -0.93 7.55
C ASP A 256 -14.43 0.04 8.50
N PRO A 257 -13.74 0.82 9.37
CA PRO A 257 -14.39 1.78 10.27
C PRO A 257 -15.11 2.96 9.59
N LEU A 258 -14.80 3.22 8.30
CA LEU A 258 -15.38 4.30 7.51
C LEU A 258 -16.51 3.85 6.59
N ARG A 259 -16.63 2.53 6.34
CA ARG A 259 -17.66 2.00 5.44
C ARG A 259 -19.07 2.31 5.97
N GLY A 260 -19.95 2.72 5.05
CA GLY A 260 -21.29 3.20 5.39
C GLY A 260 -21.38 4.70 5.67
N ASP A 261 -20.26 5.44 5.83
CA ASP A 261 -20.28 6.90 5.81
C ASP A 261 -20.40 7.39 4.35
N LEU A 262 -21.46 8.15 4.06
CA LEU A 262 -21.73 8.66 2.71
C LEU A 262 -20.58 9.53 2.14
N ARG A 263 -19.78 10.17 2.99
CA ARG A 263 -18.63 10.97 2.55
C ARG A 263 -17.48 10.07 2.11
N PHE A 264 -17.25 8.95 2.81
CA PHE A 264 -16.27 7.95 2.39
C PHE A 264 -16.68 7.30 1.06
N GLU A 265 -17.94 6.90 0.91
CA GLU A 265 -18.42 6.31 -0.37
C GLU A 265 -18.30 7.30 -1.55
N LYS A 266 -18.48 8.61 -1.30
CA LYS A 266 -18.20 9.63 -2.33
C LYS A 266 -16.73 9.68 -2.73
N ILE A 267 -15.79 9.51 -1.79
CA ILE A 267 -14.36 9.45 -2.07
C ILE A 267 -14.03 8.21 -2.90
N VAL A 268 -14.63 7.05 -2.56
CA VAL A 268 -14.49 5.81 -3.33
C VAL A 268 -14.93 6.02 -4.78
N GLU A 269 -16.07 6.68 -5.01
CA GLU A 269 -16.54 6.99 -6.36
C GLU A 269 -15.66 8.03 -7.09
N GLU A 270 -15.10 9.01 -6.37
CA GLU A 270 -14.11 9.96 -6.92
C GLU A 270 -12.85 9.23 -7.40
N ALA A 271 -12.42 8.18 -6.68
CA ALA A 271 -11.21 7.41 -6.97
C ALA A 271 -11.25 6.63 -8.30
N LYS A 272 -12.43 6.46 -8.91
CA LYS A 272 -12.57 5.87 -10.27
C LYS A 272 -12.02 6.77 -11.37
N LYS A 273 -11.85 8.07 -11.09
CA LYS A 273 -11.45 9.06 -12.08
C LYS A 273 -9.92 9.20 -12.10
N PRO A 274 -9.34 9.50 -13.28
CA PRO A 274 -7.94 9.90 -13.38
C PRO A 274 -7.64 11.10 -12.48
N VAL A 275 -6.42 11.15 -11.94
CA VAL A 275 -5.95 12.29 -11.16
C VAL A 275 -5.44 13.37 -12.13
N ALA A 276 -6.04 14.56 -12.08
CA ALA A 276 -5.61 15.66 -12.92
C ALA A 276 -4.24 16.21 -12.46
N LEU A 277 -3.32 16.36 -13.41
CA LEU A 277 -2.11 17.15 -13.19
C LEU A 277 -2.49 18.64 -13.18
N LYS A 278 -2.21 19.32 -12.07
CA LYS A 278 -2.27 20.79 -12.02
C LYS A 278 -0.99 21.40 -12.57
#